data_AF-A0A434CMR6-F1
#
_entry.id   AF-A0A434CMR6-F1
#
_cell.length_a   1.000
_cell.length_b   1.000
_cell.length_c   1.000
_cell.angle_alpha   90.00
_cell.angle_beta   90.00
_cell.angle_gamma   90.00
#
_symmetry.space_group_name_H-M   'P 1'
#
loop_
_entity.id
_entity.type
_entity.pdbx_description
1 polymer ?
#
loop_
_entity_poly.entity_id
_entity_poly.type
_entity_poly.pdbx_seq_one_letter_code
_entity_poly.pdbx_strand_id
1 'polypeptide(L)' 'MTNENTLPGSTAELTGFAALGITGALLKATHNAGFAEPKPIQAQAIPPQMEGRDIFGIAQT' A
#
# COMPACT_ATOMS: atom_id res chain seq x y z
N MET A 1 -19.69 -2.61 -17.68
CA MET A 1 -18.79 -3.45 -16.87
C MET A 1 -18.46 -2.63 -15.63
N THR A 2 -19.17 -2.90 -14.54
CA THR A 2 -19.22 -2.08 -13.33
C THR A 2 -17.97 -2.30 -12.50
N ASN A 3 -17.15 -1.27 -12.31
CA ASN A 3 -16.03 -1.31 -11.39
C ASN A 3 -16.58 -1.36 -9.96
N GLU A 4 -16.73 -2.56 -9.45
CA GLU A 4 -17.30 -2.94 -8.16
C GLU A 4 -16.42 -2.62 -6.94
N ASN A 5 -15.76 -1.46 -6.94
CA ASN A 5 -14.98 -0.97 -5.80
C ASN A 5 -15.70 0.17 -5.05
N THR A 6 -16.91 -0.09 -4.58
CA THR A 6 -17.58 0.80 -3.62
C THR A 6 -18.10 -0.03 -2.45
N LEU A 7 -17.26 -0.17 -1.43
CA LEU A 7 -17.69 -0.49 -0.07
C LEU A 7 -17.48 0.78 0.78
N PRO A 8 -18.51 1.30 1.45
CA PRO A 8 -18.40 2.51 2.25
C PRO A 8 -17.83 2.18 3.63
N GLY A 9 -16.79 2.91 4.04
CA GLY A 9 -16.45 3.15 5.45
C GLY A 9 -16.00 1.94 6.28
N SER A 10 -14.70 1.71 6.37
CA SER A 10 -14.11 1.07 7.55
C SER A 10 -12.78 1.73 7.87
N THR A 11 -12.62 2.21 9.10
CA THR A 11 -11.41 2.85 9.67
C THR A 11 -10.13 2.03 9.46
N ALA A 12 -10.25 0.75 9.07
CA ALA A 12 -9.16 -0.12 8.63
C ALA A 12 -8.43 0.37 7.36
N GLU A 13 -9.05 1.20 6.52
CA GLU A 13 -8.43 1.75 5.30
C GLU A 13 -7.40 2.88 5.57
N LEU A 14 -7.17 3.26 6.84
CA LEU A 14 -6.21 4.31 7.21
C LEU A 14 -4.91 3.78 7.82
N THR A 15 -4.66 2.46 7.77
CA THR A 15 -3.46 1.83 8.35
C THR A 15 -2.73 0.95 7.33
N GLY A 16 -1.50 0.56 7.65
CA GLY A 16 -0.71 -0.34 6.80
C GLY A 16 -0.44 0.20 5.39
N PHE A 17 -0.62 -0.63 4.36
CA PHE A 17 -0.39 -0.24 2.97
C PHE A 17 -1.40 0.80 2.45
N ALA A 18 -2.61 0.85 3.02
CA ALA A 18 -3.62 1.83 2.63
C ALA A 18 -3.19 3.27 2.99
N ALA A 19 -2.50 3.43 4.14
CA ALA A 19 -1.91 4.71 4.55
C ALA A 19 -0.79 5.19 3.61
N LEU A 20 -0.20 4.30 2.81
CA LEU A 20 0.83 4.63 1.81
C LEU A 20 0.23 4.99 0.44
N GLY A 21 -1.10 5.07 0.34
CA GLY A 21 -1.81 5.36 -0.91
C GLY A 21 -2.05 4.14 -1.80
N ILE A 22 -1.78 2.93 -1.31
CA ILE A 22 -2.12 1.69 -2.03
C ILE A 22 -3.60 1.39 -1.84
N THR A 23 -4.34 1.23 -2.93
CA THR A 23 -5.79 1.01 -2.90
C THR A 23 -6.24 -0.11 -3.84
N GLY A 24 -7.51 -0.51 -3.71
CA GLY A 24 -8.18 -1.42 -4.64
C GLY A 24 -7.57 -2.82 -4.70
N ALA A 25 -7.38 -3.34 -5.91
CA ALA A 25 -6.92 -4.72 -6.13
C ALA A 25 -5.54 -4.99 -5.52
N LEU A 26 -4.65 -4.00 -5.50
CA LEU A 26 -3.30 -4.14 -4.94
C LEU A 26 -3.35 -4.25 -3.41
N LEU A 27 -4.16 -3.44 -2.74
CA LEU A 27 -4.38 -3.54 -1.29
C LEU A 27 -5.01 -4.88 -0.91
N LYS A 28 -5.99 -5.36 -1.69
CA LYS A 28 -6.56 -6.70 -1.48
C LYS A 28 -5.50 -7.80 -1.63
N ALA A 29 -4.62 -7.68 -2.61
CA ALA A 29 -3.54 -8.63 -2.82
C ALA A 29 -2.53 -8.65 -1.67
N THR A 30 -2.17 -7.49 -1.10
CA THR A 30 -1.26 -7.45 0.07
C THR A 30 -1.88 -8.16 1.27
N HIS A 31 -3.18 -7.93 1.55
CA HIS A 31 -3.87 -8.63 2.61
C HIS A 31 -3.98 -10.14 2.38
N ASN A 32 -4.32 -10.56 1.16
CA ASN A 32 -4.40 -11.99 0.80
C ASN A 32 -3.05 -12.71 0.93
N ALA A 33 -1.95 -12.00 0.67
CA ALA A 33 -0.59 -12.51 0.84
C ALA A 33 -0.11 -12.50 2.30
N GLY A 34 -0.93 -12.00 3.24
CA GLY A 34 -0.56 -11.87 4.65
C GLY A 34 0.33 -10.67 4.96
N PHE A 35 0.49 -9.74 4.02
CA PHE A 35 1.21 -8.48 4.22
C PHE A 35 0.27 -7.43 4.83
N ALA A 36 0.12 -7.50 6.16
CA ALA A 36 -0.67 -6.54 6.92
C ALA A 36 0.06 -5.21 7.14
N GLU A 37 1.36 -5.26 7.47
CA GLU A 37 2.18 -4.09 7.77
C GLU A 37 3.34 -3.95 6.78
N PRO A 38 3.58 -2.73 6.25
CA PRO A 38 4.72 -2.47 5.40
C PRO A 38 6.02 -2.52 6.21
N LYS A 39 7.06 -3.13 5.64
CA LYS A 39 8.42 -3.09 6.21
C LYS A 39 8.93 -1.64 6.24
N PRO A 40 9.89 -1.30 7.14
CA PRO A 40 10.43 0.06 7.24
C PRO A 40 10.93 0.64 5.91
N ILE A 41 11.58 -0.18 5.07
CA ILE A 41 12.02 0.25 3.74
C ILE A 41 10.86 0.50 2.78
N GLN A 42 9.78 -0.26 2.87
CA GLN A 42 8.58 -0.10 2.02
C GLN A 42 7.84 1.18 2.39
N ALA A 43 7.66 1.46 3.68
CA ALA A 43 7.06 2.70 4.16
C ALA A 43 7.82 3.95 3.70
N GLN A 44 9.15 3.85 3.55
CA GLN A 44 10.01 4.95 3.07
C GLN A 44 10.09 5.04 1.54
N ALA A 45 10.03 3.92 0.83
CA ALA A 45 10.20 3.88 -0.62
C ALA A 45 8.89 4.05 -1.41
N ILE A 46 7.75 3.59 -0.88
CA ILE A 46 6.49 3.63 -1.63
C ILE A 46 6.01 5.07 -1.89
N PRO A 47 5.97 5.99 -0.90
CA PRO A 47 5.54 7.37 -1.15
C PRO A 47 6.36 8.12 -2.22
N PRO A 48 7.71 8.17 -2.17
CA PRO A 48 8.49 8.85 -3.23
C PRO A 48 8.31 8.19 -4.60
N GLN A 49 8.09 6.87 -4.66
CA GLN A 49 7.85 6.17 -5.92
C GLN A 49 6.52 6.61 -6.55
N MET A 50 5.48 6.74 -5.73
CA MET A 50 4.15 7.21 -6.16
C MET A 50 4.18 8.66 -6.63
N GLU A 51 5.12 9.45 -6.12
CA GLU A 51 5.38 10.83 -6.55
C GLU A 51 6.27 10.91 -7.81
N GLY A 52 6.72 9.77 -8.35
CA GLY A 52 7.58 9.71 -9.53
C GLY A 52 9.02 10.17 -9.28
N ARG A 53 9.48 10.13 -8.03
CA ARG A 53 10.85 10.48 -7.66
C ARG A 53 11.76 9.26 -7.75
N ASP A 54 13.03 9.50 -8.10
CA ASP A 54 14.07 8.47 -8.02
C ASP A 54 14.32 8.05 -6.57
N ILE A 55 14.64 6.76 -6.37
CA ILE A 55 14.85 6.16 -5.05
C ILE A 55 16.17 5.41 -5.01
N PHE A 56 16.96 5.67 -3.97
CA PHE A 56 18.10 4.83 -3.61
C PHE A 56 17.85 4.19 -2.24
N GLY A 57 17.55 2.89 -2.24
CA GLY A 57 17.20 2.14 -1.04
C GLY A 57 18.35 1.26 -0.53
N ILE A 58 18.61 1.30 0.78
CA ILE A 58 19.52 0.38 1.47
C ILE A 58 18.71 -0.35 2.55
N ALA A 59 18.64 -1.67 2.46
CA ALA A 59 17.92 -2.49 3.43
C ALA A 59 18.63 -3.83 3.66
N GLN A 60 18.39 -4.41 4.85
CA GLN A 60 18.80 -5.77 5.16
C GLN A 60 17.75 -6.76 4.64
N THR A 61 18.20 -7.90 4.12
CA THR A 61 17.36 -8.99 3.60
C THR A 61 16.67 -9.76 4.70
#